data_AF-A0A839QJE4-F1
#
_entry.id   AF-A0A839QJE4-F1
#
_cell.length_a   1.000
_cell.length_b   1.000
_cell.length_c   1.000
_cell.angle_alpha   90.00
_cell.angle_beta   90.00
_cell.angle_gamma   90.00
#
_symmetry.space_group_name_H-M   'P 1'
#
loop_
_entity.id
_entity.type
_entity.pdbx_description
1 polymer ?
#
loop_
_entity_poly.entity_id
_entity_poly.type
_entity_poly.pdbx_seq_one_letter_code
_entity_poly.pdbx_strand_id
1 'polypeptide(L)'
;MAIMDTAASAIAPPSVLTQNESLAADSIRSLGEFDGLQYFVAKSAESSGYCLAQYETAEQTSSIGCGAGAIGSIVELYVAPNPVVALTQDGHTMAPDEQGEWVKLTGNLWKHAG
;
A
#
# COMPACT_ATOMS: atom_id res chain seq x y z
N MET A 1 -15.56 10.45 2.55
CA MET A 1 -14.74 9.23 2.62
C MET A 1 -13.38 9.62 2.08
N ALA A 2 -12.45 10.00 2.97
CA ALA A 2 -11.23 10.69 2.58
C ALA A 2 -10.02 9.91 3.11
N ILE A 3 -9.81 8.74 2.51
CA ILE A 3 -8.58 7.92 2.62
C ILE A 3 -7.34 8.74 2.14
N MET A 4 -7.58 9.95 1.60
CA MET A 4 -6.64 10.89 1.00
C MET A 4 -6.34 12.14 1.87
N ASP A 5 -6.95 12.29 3.06
CA ASP A 5 -6.75 13.51 3.90
C ASP A 5 -5.50 13.47 4.79
N THR A 6 -4.75 12.36 4.77
CA THR A 6 -3.42 12.33 5.38
C THR A 6 -2.47 13.14 4.50
N ALA A 7 -2.06 14.31 5.00
CA ALA A 7 -1.16 15.25 4.35
C ALA A 7 -0.14 14.53 3.45
N ALA A 8 -0.25 14.75 2.13
CA ALA A 8 0.64 14.18 1.14
C ALA A 8 2.09 14.46 1.55
N SER A 9 2.84 13.42 1.94
CA SER A 9 4.28 13.54 2.11
C SER A 9 4.92 13.92 0.77
N ALA A 10 5.84 14.87 0.81
CA ALA A 10 6.52 15.45 -0.36
C ALA A 10 7.49 14.49 -1.09
N ILE A 11 7.39 13.18 -0.83
CA ILE A 11 8.24 12.17 -1.45
C ILE A 11 7.71 11.93 -2.88
N ALA A 12 8.49 12.35 -3.86
CA ALA A 12 8.19 12.10 -5.25
C ALA A 12 8.18 10.58 -5.51
N PRO A 13 7.18 10.05 -6.23
CA PRO A 13 7.16 8.64 -6.54
C PRO A 13 8.35 8.29 -7.45
N PRO A 14 9.02 7.16 -7.21
CA PRO A 14 10.13 6.71 -8.05
C PRO A 14 9.64 6.40 -9.47
N SER A 15 10.53 6.58 -10.45
CA SER A 15 10.20 6.45 -11.88
C SER A 15 9.60 5.09 -12.24
N VAL A 16 10.03 4.02 -11.56
CA VAL A 16 9.51 2.66 -11.77
C VAL A 16 8.01 2.55 -11.47
N LEU A 17 7.48 3.34 -10.52
CA LEU A 17 6.06 3.37 -10.22
C LEU A 17 5.30 4.27 -11.20
N THR A 18 5.87 5.41 -11.60
CA THR A 18 5.23 6.32 -12.57
C THR A 18 5.19 5.75 -13.99
N GLN A 19 6.09 4.82 -14.33
CA GLN A 19 6.14 4.13 -15.62
C GLN A 19 5.37 2.80 -15.59
N ASN A 20 4.82 2.40 -14.45
CA ASN A 20 4.07 1.15 -14.33
C ASN A 20 2.67 1.31 -14.94
N GLU A 21 2.36 0.52 -15.96
CA GLU A 21 1.10 0.63 -16.71
C GLU A 21 -0.14 0.21 -15.90
N SER A 22 0.03 -0.56 -14.81
CA SER A 22 -1.07 -0.95 -13.93
C SER A 22 -1.47 0.18 -12.96
N LEU A 23 -0.65 1.23 -12.83
CA LEU A 23 -0.92 2.35 -11.94
C LEU A 23 -1.31 3.61 -12.73
N ALA A 24 -2.37 4.29 -12.29
CA ALA A 24 -2.65 5.62 -12.79
C ALA A 24 -1.61 6.61 -12.21
N ALA A 25 -0.60 6.95 -13.00
CA ALA A 25 0.59 7.70 -12.56
C ALA A 25 0.27 9.05 -11.88
N ASP A 26 -0.77 9.74 -12.32
CA ASP A 26 -1.25 11.01 -11.76
C ASP A 26 -1.92 10.87 -10.38
N SER A 27 -2.24 9.64 -9.99
CA SER A 27 -2.91 9.31 -8.72
C SER A 27 -1.97 8.79 -7.64
N ILE A 28 -0.67 8.62 -7.93
CA ILE A 28 0.29 8.05 -6.98
C ILE A 28 0.50 9.03 -5.80
N ARG A 29 0.33 8.53 -4.58
CA ARG A 29 0.52 9.26 -3.33
C ARG A 29 1.42 8.47 -2.38
N SER A 30 2.38 9.14 -1.75
CA SER A 30 3.21 8.54 -0.71
C SER A 30 2.41 8.35 0.58
N LEU A 31 2.51 7.15 1.16
CA LEU A 31 1.99 6.81 2.49
C LEU A 31 3.06 6.97 3.58
N GLY A 32 4.34 7.09 3.20
CA GLY A 32 5.48 7.23 4.10
C GLY A 32 6.57 6.18 3.87
N GLU A 33 7.56 6.22 4.74
CA GLU A 33 8.69 5.28 4.76
C GLU A 33 8.71 4.52 6.10
N PHE A 34 8.80 3.20 6.04
CA PHE A 34 8.83 2.33 7.21
C PHE A 34 9.82 1.19 6.96
N ASP A 35 10.70 0.92 7.92
CA ASP A 35 11.65 -0.19 7.82
C ASP A 35 12.57 -0.12 6.58
N GLY A 36 12.92 1.11 6.16
CA GLY A 36 13.72 1.36 4.94
C GLY A 36 12.96 1.22 3.62
N LEU A 37 11.64 0.99 3.68
CA LEU A 37 10.78 0.76 2.53
C LEU A 37 9.79 1.90 2.38
N GLN A 38 9.64 2.42 1.16
CA GLN A 38 8.71 3.48 0.84
C GLN A 38 7.39 2.88 0.34
N TYR A 39 6.29 3.39 0.87
CA TYR A 39 4.95 2.89 0.52
C TYR A 39 4.17 3.96 -0.22
N PHE A 40 3.45 3.54 -1.25
CA PHE A 40 2.65 4.40 -2.10
C PHE A 40 1.29 3.77 -2.37
N VAL A 41 0.25 4.60 -2.48
CA VAL A 41 -1.06 4.19 -2.97
C VAL A 41 -1.34 4.87 -4.31
N ALA A 42 -1.99 4.17 -5.21
CA ALA A 42 -2.46 4.71 -6.48
C ALA A 42 -3.79 4.08 -6.87
N LYS A 43 -4.54 4.73 -7.75
CA LYS A 43 -5.65 4.07 -8.44
C LYS A 43 -5.08 3.06 -9.43
N SER A 44 -5.75 1.93 -9.55
CA SER A 44 -5.49 0.99 -10.63
C SER A 44 -5.83 1.64 -11.97
N ALA A 45 -4.97 1.47 -12.97
CA ALA A 45 -5.26 1.87 -14.34
C ALA A 45 -6.22 0.90 -15.04
N GLU A 46 -6.24 -0.36 -14.59
CA GLU A 46 -6.94 -1.47 -15.23
C GLU A 46 -8.29 -1.79 -14.58
N SER A 47 -8.51 -1.33 -13.34
CA SER A 47 -9.69 -1.70 -12.54
C SER A 47 -10.16 -0.56 -11.64
N SER A 48 -11.39 -0.66 -11.10
CA SER A 48 -12.00 0.36 -10.24
C SER A 48 -11.47 0.39 -8.80
N GLY A 49 -10.30 -0.19 -8.54
CA GLY A 49 -9.70 -0.34 -7.22
C GLY A 49 -8.49 0.55 -6.96
N TYR A 50 -7.84 0.31 -5.83
CA TYR A 50 -6.57 0.93 -5.47
C TYR A 50 -5.47 -0.14 -5.43
N CYS A 51 -4.26 0.31 -5.71
CA CYS A 51 -3.05 -0.48 -5.62
C CYS A 51 -2.17 0.09 -4.52
N LEU A 52 -1.56 -0.82 -3.76
CA LEU A 52 -0.49 -0.53 -2.81
C LEU A 52 0.83 -0.94 -3.46
N ALA A 53 1.75 -0.01 -3.49
CA ALA A 53 3.11 -0.23 -3.96
C ALA A 53 4.09 -0.07 -2.80
N GLN A 54 5.05 -0.97 -2.73
CA GLN A 54 6.21 -0.91 -1.87
C GLN A 54 7.43 -0.72 -2.75
N TYR A 55 8.35 0.15 -2.34
CA TYR A 55 9.59 0.43 -3.03
C TYR A 55 10.76 0.33 -2.06
N GLU A 56 11.74 -0.49 -2.40
CA GLU A 56 12.98 -0.65 -1.66
C GLU A 56 14.06 0.22 -2.28
N THR A 57 14.45 1.29 -1.58
CA THR A 57 15.39 2.28 -2.14
C THR A 57 16.79 1.71 -2.32
N ALA A 58 17.22 0.78 -1.46
CA ALA A 58 18.55 0.17 -1.52
C ALA A 58 18.72 -0.71 -2.77
N GLU A 59 17.71 -1.53 -3.08
CA GLU A 59 17.74 -2.47 -4.20
C GLU A 59 17.09 -1.91 -5.48
N GLN A 60 16.42 -0.76 -5.37
CA GLN A 60 15.61 -0.13 -6.43
C GLN A 60 14.53 -1.06 -6.99
N THR A 61 14.02 -1.97 -6.16
CA THR A 61 12.96 -2.92 -6.50
C THR A 61 11.61 -2.39 -6.03
N SER A 62 10.53 -2.79 -6.72
CA SER A 62 9.18 -2.50 -6.29
C SER A 62 8.29 -3.73 -6.32
N SER A 63 7.37 -3.79 -5.36
CA SER A 63 6.28 -4.78 -5.31
C SER A 63 4.95 -4.05 -5.33
N ILE A 64 3.99 -4.55 -6.11
CA ILE A 64 2.69 -3.91 -6.29
C ILE A 64 1.60 -4.95 -6.10
N GLY A 65 0.61 -4.63 -5.27
CA GLY A 65 -0.60 -5.41 -5.08
C GLY A 65 -1.79 -4.51 -5.36
N CYS A 66 -2.74 -5.00 -6.15
CA CYS A 66 -3.98 -4.28 -6.46
C CYS A 66 -5.15 -5.10 -5.94
N GLY A 67 -6.02 -4.46 -5.16
CA GLY A 67 -7.14 -5.12 -4.51
C GLY A 67 -8.48 -4.62 -5.04
N ALA A 68 -9.47 -5.50 -5.09
CA ALA A 68 -10.87 -5.13 -5.31
C ALA A 68 -11.59 -4.73 -4.00
N GLY A 69 -10.91 -4.80 -2.86
CA GLY A 69 -11.42 -4.57 -1.51
C GLY A 69 -12.20 -5.77 -0.95
N ALA A 70 -11.68 -6.37 0.13
CA ALA A 70 -12.47 -7.24 0.99
C ALA A 70 -13.16 -6.39 2.08
N ILE A 71 -14.08 -6.97 2.87
CA ILE A 71 -14.69 -6.24 3.99
C ILE A 71 -13.58 -5.87 5.00
N GLY A 72 -13.25 -4.59 5.14
CA GLY A 72 -12.16 -4.14 6.04
C GLY A 72 -10.96 -3.54 5.32
N SER A 73 -10.46 -4.23 4.29
CA SER A 73 -9.23 -3.88 3.55
C SER A 73 -9.56 -3.32 2.15
N ILE A 74 -8.80 -2.31 1.73
CA ILE A 74 -8.87 -1.75 0.37
C ILE A 74 -7.98 -2.58 -0.55
N VAL A 75 -6.77 -2.88 -0.10
CA VAL A 75 -5.78 -3.61 -0.87
C VAL A 75 -4.77 -4.29 0.05
N GLU A 76 -4.35 -5.49 -0.34
CA GLU A 76 -3.31 -6.28 0.32
C GLU A 76 -2.16 -6.48 -0.66
N LEU A 77 -0.96 -6.19 -0.20
CA LEU A 77 0.28 -6.44 -0.91
C LEU A 77 0.85 -7.78 -0.45
N TYR A 78 0.81 -8.75 -1.35
CA TYR A 78 1.37 -10.09 -1.15
C TYR A 78 2.82 -10.10 -1.59
N VAL A 79 3.73 -10.18 -0.62
CA VAL A 79 5.15 -10.45 -0.86
C VAL A 79 5.37 -11.88 -0.41
N ALA A 80 5.76 -12.75 -1.35
CA ALA A 80 5.77 -14.19 -1.13
C ALA A 80 6.40 -14.57 0.23
N PRO A 81 5.77 -15.44 1.01
CA PRO A 81 4.58 -16.25 0.68
C PRO A 81 3.20 -15.63 1.01
N ASN A 82 3.13 -14.49 1.71
CA ASN A 82 1.93 -14.05 2.42
C ASN A 82 1.65 -12.54 2.23
N PRO A 83 0.44 -12.03 2.56
CA PRO A 83 0.20 -10.60 2.60
C PRO A 83 1.03 -9.99 3.73
N VAL A 84 2.04 -9.20 3.38
CA VAL A 84 2.91 -8.57 4.38
C VAL A 84 2.37 -7.20 4.76
N VAL A 85 1.62 -6.54 3.87
CA VAL A 85 1.13 -5.17 4.09
C VAL A 85 -0.28 -5.01 3.57
N ALA A 86 -1.13 -4.34 4.33
CA ALA A 86 -2.52 -4.04 3.96
C ALA A 86 -2.82 -2.55 4.14
N LEU A 87 -3.63 -2.00 3.24
CA LEU A 87 -4.21 -0.68 3.38
C LEU A 87 -5.71 -0.82 3.65
N THR A 88 -6.20 -0.28 4.76
CA THR A 88 -7.60 -0.38 5.18
C THR A 88 -8.40 0.89 4.90
N GLN A 89 -9.73 0.80 5.00
CA GLN A 89 -10.57 2.00 5.03
C GLN A 89 -10.38 2.75 6.36
N ASP A 90 -10.68 4.05 6.36
CA ASP A 90 -10.62 4.86 7.58
C ASP A 90 -11.50 4.27 8.68
N GLY A 91 -10.94 4.17 9.89
CA GLY A 91 -11.65 3.62 11.04
C GLY A 91 -11.82 2.09 11.01
N HIS A 92 -11.25 1.40 10.02
CA HIS A 92 -11.13 -0.06 10.04
C HIS A 92 -9.82 -0.50 10.68
N THR A 93 -9.91 -1.56 11.46
CA THR A 93 -8.78 -2.21 12.13
C THR A 93 -8.61 -3.62 11.59
N MET A 94 -7.38 -4.02 11.31
CA MET A 94 -7.09 -5.41 10.99
C MET A 94 -7.20 -6.25 12.26
N ALA A 95 -7.88 -7.39 12.16
CA ALA A 95 -7.90 -8.40 13.22
C ALA A 95 -6.71 -9.36 13.03
N PRO A 96 -6.15 -9.94 14.10
CA PRO A 96 -5.18 -11.02 13.98
C PRO A 96 -5.76 -12.19 13.16
N ASP A 97 -4.90 -12.86 12.40
CA ASP A 97 -5.27 -14.02 11.60
C ASP A 97 -4.40 -15.24 11.94
N GLU A 98 -4.59 -16.34 11.22
CA GLU A 98 -3.82 -17.59 11.44
C GLU A 98 -2.33 -17.42 11.14
N GLN A 99 -1.95 -16.38 10.41
CA GLN A 99 -0.57 -16.12 10.03
C GLN A 99 0.14 -15.27 11.09
N GLY A 100 -0.59 -14.52 11.94
CA GLY A 100 -0.03 -13.70 13.03
C GLY A 100 -0.79 -12.39 13.28
N GLU A 101 -0.14 -11.45 13.98
CA GLU A 101 -0.76 -10.18 14.39
C GLU A 101 -0.55 -9.08 13.36
N TRP A 102 -1.58 -8.27 13.11
CA TRP A 102 -1.44 -7.06 12.29
C TRP A 102 -1.02 -5.87 13.14
N VAL A 103 0.09 -5.24 12.75
CA VAL A 103 0.64 -4.06 13.41
C VAL A 103 0.39 -2.83 12.54
N LYS A 104 -0.22 -1.81 13.15
CA LYS A 104 -0.47 -0.52 12.49
C LYS A 104 0.84 0.24 12.31
N LEU A 105 1.20 0.56 11.07
CA LEU A 105 2.38 1.39 10.76
C LEU A 105 2.04 2.87 10.87
N THR A 106 1.03 3.32 10.13
CA THR A 106 0.56 4.72 10.10
C THR A 106 -0.82 4.79 9.47
N GLY A 107 -1.63 5.79 9.82
CA GLY A 107 -2.89 6.08 9.12
C GLY A 107 -3.79 4.84 8.97
N ASN A 108 -3.89 4.30 7.76
CA ASN A 108 -4.60 3.05 7.45
C ASN A 108 -3.69 1.93 6.91
N LEU A 109 -2.36 2.09 7.02
CA LEU A 109 -1.37 1.12 6.60
C LEU A 109 -1.02 0.18 7.76
N TRP A 110 -1.10 -1.12 7.49
CA TRP A 110 -0.85 -2.20 8.43
C TRP A 110 0.18 -3.15 7.86
N LYS A 111 1.05 -3.69 8.71
CA LYS A 111 2.01 -4.74 8.36
C LYS A 111 1.70 -5.98 9.18
N HIS A 112 1.83 -7.13 8.57
CA HIS A 112 1.71 -8.40 9.24
C HIS A 112 3.00 -8.69 10.03
N ALA A 113 2.88 -8.94 11.34
CA ALA A 113 3.98 -9.41 12.18
C ALA A 113 4.07 -10.93 12.02
N GLY A 114 4.81 -11.34 11.00
CA GLY A 114 5.13 -12.76 10.75
C GLY A 114 6.01 -13.39 11.82
#